data_AF-A0A7I4F8Z3-F1
#
_entry.id   AF-A0A7I4F8Z3-F1
#
_cell.length_a   1.000
_cell.length_b   1.000
_cell.length_c   1.000
_cell.angle_alpha   90.00
_cell.angle_beta   90.00
_cell.angle_gamma   90.00
#
_symmetry.space_group_name_H-M   'P 1'
#
loop_
_entity.id
_entity.type
_entity.pdbx_description
1 polymer ?
#
loop_
_entity_poly.entity_id
_entity_poly.type
_entity_poly.pdbx_seq_one_letter_code
_entity_poly.pdbx_strand_id
1 'polypeptide(L)'
;MPHDTLAKHLFHWEKQPMLWGMRVRVALHVVQALDHCSNNNLRLYHDLNAYRVMFDQDGDPRLSCFGLMKNSRDGKSYSTNLAYTPPEYLRTGRVTPESVIYSFGTMLLDLLSGKHIPPSHALDLIHGKNLLTLMDSHLEGQFSNDDGAEFIRLASRCLQFEPRERPHLKMLVTALLPLQRITEPLSQEVSLLEEACSRNDLAAVHKILVKVGYKDDEGTENELSFQVWTKQVQDMLNARKRGDLAFGEKDFKTAIDCYTQFVDVGTMISPTVFARRSLANLMIDQAEPALRDAMQAQYVLPDLPTAYFMQSIALTKLGMLTDAKDMLNEGSLLYKKLRGAE
;
A
#
# COMPACT_ATOMS: atom_id res chain seq x y z
N MET A 1 5.49 -17.90 -6.80
CA MET A 1 4.63 -16.87 -6.19
C MET A 1 4.05 -16.05 -7.33
N PRO A 2 2.72 -15.85 -7.37
CA PRO A 2 2.03 -15.30 -8.55
C PRO A 2 2.23 -13.79 -8.74
N HIS A 3 2.50 -13.04 -7.67
CA HIS A 3 2.61 -11.58 -7.70
C HIS A 3 4.07 -11.08 -7.71
N ASP A 4 4.97 -11.83 -8.35
CA ASP A 4 6.38 -11.46 -8.57
C ASP A 4 7.18 -11.09 -7.30
N THR A 5 8.30 -10.37 -7.47
CA THR A 5 9.27 -10.00 -6.43
C THR A 5 9.16 -8.54 -6.01
N LEU A 6 9.62 -8.21 -4.80
CA LEU A 6 9.76 -6.84 -4.32
C LEU A 6 10.56 -5.98 -5.31
N ALA A 7 11.65 -6.50 -5.87
CA ALA A 7 12.45 -5.77 -6.85
C ALA A 7 11.63 -5.29 -8.07
N LYS A 8 10.70 -6.12 -8.57
CA LYS A 8 9.83 -5.76 -9.70
C LYS A 8 8.91 -4.58 -9.33
N HIS A 9 8.31 -4.64 -8.15
CA HIS A 9 7.37 -3.62 -7.66
C HIS A 9 8.03 -2.35 -7.14
N LEU A 10 9.29 -2.43 -6.72
CA LEU A 10 9.99 -1.32 -6.07
C LEU A 10 10.86 -0.52 -7.05
N PHE A 11 11.61 -1.18 -7.95
CA PHE A 11 12.60 -0.51 -8.80
C PHE A 11 12.09 -0.17 -10.21
N HIS A 12 11.06 -0.86 -10.69
CA HIS A 12 10.65 -0.80 -12.10
C HIS A 12 9.20 -0.35 -12.30
N TRP A 13 8.58 0.20 -11.25
CA TRP A 13 7.15 0.49 -11.22
C TRP A 13 6.84 2.00 -11.16
N GLU A 14 7.44 2.79 -12.06
CA GLU A 14 7.34 4.25 -12.09
C GLU A 14 5.90 4.79 -12.22
N LYS A 15 4.96 3.98 -12.72
CA LYS A 15 3.55 4.39 -12.90
C LYS A 15 2.66 4.12 -11.68
N GLN A 16 3.08 3.27 -10.74
CA GLN A 16 2.36 3.00 -9.48
C GLN A 16 3.39 2.68 -8.37
N PRO A 17 4.03 3.70 -7.81
CA PRO A 17 5.05 3.51 -6.77
C PRO A 17 4.46 2.77 -5.57
N MET A 18 5.23 1.84 -4.99
CA MET A 18 4.81 1.10 -3.79
C MET A 18 4.55 2.07 -2.63
N LEU A 19 3.35 2.00 -2.05
CA LEU A 19 2.92 2.85 -0.93
C LEU A 19 3.72 2.57 0.35
N TRP A 20 3.86 3.60 1.20
CA TRP A 20 4.58 3.53 2.48
C TRP A 20 4.16 2.33 3.32
N GLY A 21 2.85 2.15 3.54
CA GLY A 21 2.33 1.05 4.35
C GLY A 21 2.77 -0.32 3.86
N MET A 22 2.82 -0.53 2.54
CA MET A 22 3.30 -1.78 1.95
C MET A 22 4.80 -1.96 2.13
N ARG A 23 5.60 -0.88 2.04
CA ARG A 23 7.04 -0.93 2.30
C ARG A 23 7.35 -1.31 3.75
N VAL A 24 6.61 -0.75 4.70
CA VAL A 24 6.73 -1.13 6.12
C VAL A 24 6.27 -2.56 6.35
N ARG A 25 5.16 -2.99 5.71
CA ARG A 25 4.68 -4.37 5.77
C ARG A 25 5.73 -5.36 5.30
N VAL A 26 6.38 -5.08 4.17
CA VAL A 26 7.51 -5.88 3.65
C VAL A 26 8.64 -5.96 4.67
N ALA A 27 9.09 -4.82 5.20
CA ALA A 27 10.16 -4.79 6.20
C ALA A 27 9.82 -5.65 7.42
N LEU A 28 8.58 -5.54 7.92
CA LEU A 28 8.13 -6.31 9.07
C LEU A 28 8.07 -7.82 8.79
N HIS A 29 7.44 -8.23 7.68
CA HIS A 29 7.29 -9.65 7.34
C HIS A 29 8.64 -10.32 7.14
N VAL A 30 9.59 -9.63 6.49
CA VAL A 30 10.95 -10.14 6.32
C VAL A 30 11.64 -10.30 7.66
N VAL A 31 11.61 -9.30 8.54
CA VAL A 31 12.31 -9.41 9.83
C VAL A 31 11.67 -10.45 10.74
N GLN A 32 10.34 -10.61 10.70
CA GLN A 32 9.64 -11.69 11.41
C GLN A 32 10.04 -13.07 10.88
N ALA A 33 10.15 -13.23 9.57
CA ALA A 33 10.62 -14.48 8.96
C ALA A 33 12.07 -14.80 9.38
N LEU A 34 12.94 -13.79 9.44
CA LEU A 34 14.32 -13.95 9.91
C LEU A 34 14.39 -14.28 11.40
N ASP A 35 13.60 -13.61 12.24
CA ASP A 35 13.52 -13.87 13.69
C ASP A 35 12.99 -15.29 13.94
N HIS A 36 11.97 -15.72 13.21
CA HIS A 36 11.46 -17.08 13.24
C HIS A 36 12.54 -18.11 12.86
N CYS A 37 13.30 -17.85 11.79
CA CYS A 37 14.41 -18.74 11.40
C CYS A 37 15.46 -18.84 12.50
N SER A 38 15.83 -17.71 13.12
CA SER A 38 16.80 -17.66 14.21
C SER A 38 16.31 -18.43 15.44
N ASN A 39 15.07 -18.20 15.87
CA ASN A 39 14.49 -18.84 17.07
C ASN A 39 14.31 -20.36 16.91
N ASN A 40 14.10 -20.84 15.68
CA ASN A 40 13.96 -22.27 15.39
C ASN A 40 15.29 -22.94 14.99
N ASN A 41 16.43 -22.28 15.19
CA ASN A 41 17.76 -22.77 14.80
C ASN A 41 17.83 -23.22 13.33
N LEU A 42 17.08 -22.55 12.45
CA LEU A 42 17.18 -22.76 11.01
C LEU A 42 18.50 -22.18 10.49
N ARG A 43 18.83 -22.55 9.25
CA ARG A 43 20.02 -22.05 8.57
C ARG A 43 19.95 -20.53 8.42
N LEU A 44 21.10 -19.87 8.43
CA LEU A 44 21.17 -18.43 8.16
C LEU A 44 20.70 -18.14 6.74
N TYR A 45 20.09 -16.97 6.57
CA TYR A 45 19.67 -16.50 5.27
C TYR A 45 20.85 -15.84 4.55
N HIS A 46 21.29 -16.46 3.47
CA HIS A 46 22.27 -15.90 2.56
C HIS A 46 21.55 -15.11 1.46
N ASP A 47 22.20 -14.09 0.91
CA ASP A 47 21.71 -13.36 -0.26
C ASP A 47 20.37 -12.63 -0.05
N LEU A 48 20.13 -12.10 1.16
CA LEU A 48 18.92 -11.30 1.44
C LEU A 48 18.94 -10.00 0.61
N ASN A 49 17.95 -9.83 -0.27
CA ASN A 49 17.76 -8.65 -1.11
C ASN A 49 16.31 -8.59 -1.64
N ALA A 50 15.97 -7.51 -2.36
CA ALA A 50 14.63 -7.30 -2.91
C ALA A 50 14.17 -8.36 -3.93
N TYR A 51 15.08 -9.10 -4.57
CA TYR A 51 14.71 -10.20 -5.48
C TYR A 51 14.33 -11.49 -4.73
N ARG A 52 14.60 -11.57 -3.42
CA ARG A 52 14.28 -12.72 -2.57
C ARG A 52 12.96 -12.60 -1.82
N VAL A 53 12.36 -11.42 -1.82
CA VAL A 53 11.02 -11.19 -1.28
C VAL A 53 10.03 -11.31 -2.42
N MET A 54 9.02 -12.15 -2.26
CA MET A 54 7.95 -12.39 -3.23
C MET A 54 6.59 -12.14 -2.61
N PHE A 55 5.55 -11.94 -3.42
CA PHE A 55 4.18 -11.76 -2.94
C PHE A 55 3.34 -13.00 -3.26
N ASP A 56 2.70 -13.57 -2.23
CA ASP A 56 1.78 -14.70 -2.41
C ASP A 56 0.44 -14.25 -2.99
N GLN A 57 -0.49 -15.19 -3.23
CA GLN A 57 -1.80 -14.97 -3.85
C GLN A 57 -2.60 -13.82 -3.22
N ASP A 58 -2.46 -13.61 -1.92
CA ASP A 58 -3.18 -12.60 -1.14
C ASP A 58 -2.45 -11.24 -1.13
N GLY A 59 -1.31 -11.14 -1.82
CA GLY A 59 -0.46 -9.95 -1.85
C GLY A 59 0.48 -9.84 -0.65
N ASP A 60 0.60 -10.88 0.18
CA ASP A 60 1.43 -10.82 1.39
C ASP A 60 2.91 -11.04 1.08
N PRO A 61 3.83 -10.25 1.68
CA PRO A 61 5.26 -10.45 1.51
C PRO A 61 5.70 -11.78 2.12
N ARG A 62 6.36 -12.60 1.32
CA ARG A 62 6.97 -13.87 1.71
C ARG A 62 8.45 -13.86 1.38
N LEU A 63 9.27 -14.28 2.35
CA LEU A 63 10.69 -14.48 2.13
C LEU A 63 10.93 -15.85 1.48
N SER A 64 11.60 -15.86 0.33
CA SER A 64 11.93 -17.08 -0.41
C SER A 64 12.81 -18.02 0.40
N CYS A 65 12.58 -19.34 0.38
CA CYS A 65 13.46 -20.29 1.08
C CYS A 65 14.84 -20.49 0.42
N PHE A 66 15.05 -20.02 -0.82
CA PHE A 66 16.29 -20.25 -1.58
C PHE A 66 17.55 -19.63 -0.95
N GLY A 67 17.40 -18.64 -0.08
CA GLY A 67 18.54 -18.08 0.67
C GLY A 67 18.98 -18.90 1.88
N LEU A 68 18.21 -19.90 2.33
CA LEU A 68 18.54 -20.68 3.54
C LEU A 68 19.64 -21.71 3.26
N MET A 69 20.90 -21.28 3.45
CA MET A 69 22.09 -22.08 3.12
C MET A 69 22.96 -22.35 4.35
N LYS A 70 23.76 -23.43 4.29
CA LYS A 70 24.81 -23.67 5.29
C LYS A 70 26.05 -22.87 4.90
N ASN A 71 26.76 -22.34 5.89
CA ASN A 71 28.11 -21.83 5.67
C ASN A 71 29.01 -22.93 5.09
N SER A 72 29.88 -22.53 4.16
CA SER A 72 30.91 -23.43 3.63
C SER A 72 31.90 -23.81 4.73
N ARG A 73 32.27 -25.10 4.77
CA ARG A 73 33.24 -25.63 5.73
C ARG A 73 34.63 -24.99 5.59
N ASP A 74 34.99 -24.64 4.36
CA ASP A 74 36.34 -24.16 4.01
C ASP A 74 36.42 -22.63 3.95
N GLY A 75 35.37 -21.91 4.36
CA GLY A 75 35.30 -20.44 4.28
C GLY A 75 35.16 -19.89 2.84
N LYS A 76 35.21 -20.74 1.81
CA LYS A 76 34.88 -20.39 0.42
C LYS A 76 33.38 -20.57 0.21
N SER A 77 32.63 -19.48 0.30
CA SER A 77 31.17 -19.54 0.23
C SER A 77 30.63 -19.83 -1.17
N TYR A 78 29.41 -20.40 -1.20
CA TYR A 78 28.53 -20.43 -2.37
C TYR A 78 28.42 -19.04 -2.99
N SER A 79 28.32 -18.96 -4.32
CA SER A 79 28.13 -17.70 -5.08
C SER A 79 26.92 -16.97 -4.51
N THR A 80 27.17 -15.95 -3.68
CA THR A 80 26.14 -15.05 -3.19
C THR A 80 26.26 -13.79 -4.03
N ASN A 81 25.19 -13.44 -4.75
CA ASN A 81 25.14 -12.24 -5.58
C ASN A 81 24.77 -11.03 -4.71
N LEU A 82 25.46 -10.88 -3.58
CA LEU A 82 25.28 -9.74 -2.69
C LEU A 82 25.84 -8.50 -3.38
N ALA A 83 24.97 -7.74 -4.03
CA ALA A 83 25.32 -6.45 -4.63
C ALA A 83 26.01 -5.53 -3.61
N TYR A 84 25.59 -5.60 -2.34
CA TYR A 84 26.21 -4.92 -1.20
C TYR A 84 26.57 -5.91 -0.10
N THR A 85 27.86 -6.25 -0.03
CA THR A 85 28.37 -7.31 0.85
C THR A 85 28.68 -6.78 2.26
N PRO A 86 28.29 -7.49 3.34
CA PRO A 86 28.67 -7.12 4.71
C PRO A 86 30.20 -7.02 4.89
N PRO A 87 30.73 -6.00 5.59
CA PRO A 87 32.18 -5.78 5.69
C PRO A 87 32.98 -6.99 6.20
N GLU A 88 32.46 -7.66 7.23
CA GLU A 88 33.08 -8.85 7.81
C GLU A 88 33.04 -10.07 6.89
N TYR A 89 32.07 -10.13 5.98
CA TYR A 89 31.96 -11.21 5.00
C TYR A 89 33.10 -11.12 3.97
N LEU A 90 33.49 -9.91 3.55
CA LEU A 90 34.63 -9.70 2.65
C LEU A 90 35.94 -10.25 3.24
N ARG A 91 36.09 -10.18 4.56
CA ARG A 91 37.28 -10.67 5.27
C ARG A 91 37.23 -12.18 5.55
N THR A 92 36.06 -12.70 5.90
CA THR A 92 35.94 -14.06 6.46
C THR A 92 35.30 -15.08 5.53
N GLY A 93 34.58 -14.63 4.50
CA GLY A 93 33.78 -15.46 3.59
C GLY A 93 32.61 -16.18 4.28
N ARG A 94 32.23 -15.78 5.50
CA ARG A 94 31.22 -16.45 6.32
C ARG A 94 30.06 -15.52 6.62
N VAL A 95 28.83 -16.02 6.43
CA VAL A 95 27.64 -15.30 6.87
C VAL A 95 27.45 -15.54 8.37
N THR A 96 27.25 -14.45 9.09
CA THR A 96 26.91 -14.42 10.52
C THR A 96 25.50 -13.86 10.70
N PRO A 97 24.85 -14.03 11.86
CA PRO A 97 23.58 -13.36 12.15
C PRO A 97 23.63 -11.85 11.88
N GLU A 98 24.74 -11.21 12.25
CA GLU A 98 24.98 -9.77 12.05
C GLU A 98 25.14 -9.42 10.57
N SER A 99 25.70 -10.31 9.76
CA SER A 99 25.77 -10.15 8.30
C SER A 99 24.37 -10.15 7.67
N VAL A 100 23.45 -10.97 8.17
CA VAL A 100 22.04 -10.98 7.73
C VAL A 100 21.36 -9.66 8.09
N ILE A 101 21.61 -9.13 9.29
CA ILE A 101 21.10 -7.81 9.72
C ILE A 101 21.63 -6.69 8.81
N TYR A 102 22.89 -6.76 8.39
CA TYR A 102 23.44 -5.79 7.44
C TYR A 102 22.70 -5.82 6.10
N SER A 103 22.48 -7.01 5.52
CA SER A 103 21.68 -7.16 4.30
C SER A 103 20.21 -6.75 4.48
N PHE A 104 19.64 -6.90 5.67
CA PHE A 104 18.33 -6.33 5.98
C PHE A 104 18.39 -4.80 5.94
N GLY A 105 19.44 -4.18 6.48
CA GLY A 105 19.69 -2.75 6.37
C GLY A 105 19.76 -2.23 4.94
N THR A 106 20.42 -2.98 4.03
CA THR A 106 20.45 -2.59 2.60
C THR A 106 19.05 -2.65 1.98
N MET A 107 18.24 -3.64 2.34
CA MET A 107 16.85 -3.71 1.89
C MET A 107 15.97 -2.59 2.48
N LEU A 108 16.22 -2.13 3.71
CA LEU A 108 15.53 -0.96 4.25
C LEU A 108 15.86 0.31 3.45
N LEU A 109 17.10 0.46 2.95
CA LEU A 109 17.45 1.56 2.03
C LEU A 109 16.74 1.45 0.68
N ASP A 110 16.63 0.24 0.13
CA ASP A 110 15.86 0.00 -1.10
C ASP A 110 14.40 0.45 -0.90
N LEU A 111 13.81 0.10 0.25
CA LEU A 111 12.44 0.50 0.61
C LEU A 111 12.31 2.01 0.82
N LEU A 112 13.29 2.68 1.43
CA LEU A 112 13.25 4.14 1.61
C LEU A 112 13.35 4.90 0.29
N SER A 113 14.22 4.44 -0.61
CA SER A 113 14.62 5.18 -1.81
C SER A 113 13.89 4.76 -3.08
N GLY A 114 13.24 3.59 -3.09
CA GLY A 114 12.70 2.97 -4.30
C GLY A 114 13.77 2.57 -5.30
N LYS A 115 15.04 2.52 -4.88
CA LYS A 115 16.22 2.33 -5.75
C LYS A 115 17.24 1.44 -5.07
N HIS A 116 18.02 0.73 -5.88
CA HIS A 116 19.11 -0.10 -5.36
C HIS A 116 20.39 0.72 -5.19
N ILE A 117 20.58 1.37 -4.04
CA ILE A 117 21.67 2.33 -3.81
C ILE A 117 22.79 1.78 -2.90
N PRO A 118 24.06 2.20 -3.10
CA PRO A 118 25.16 1.81 -2.23
C PRO A 118 24.97 2.27 -0.79
N PRO A 119 25.18 1.40 0.22
CA PRO A 119 25.02 1.77 1.63
C PRO A 119 25.90 2.94 2.08
N SER A 120 27.14 3.02 1.59
CA SER A 120 28.04 4.15 1.90
C SER A 120 27.43 5.48 1.47
N HIS A 121 26.91 5.54 0.23
CA HIS A 121 26.27 6.74 -0.29
C HIS A 121 25.03 7.12 0.53
N ALA A 122 24.20 6.15 0.90
CA ALA A 122 23.03 6.41 1.73
C ALA A 122 23.40 6.90 3.13
N LEU A 123 24.41 6.31 3.77
CA LEU A 123 24.90 6.74 5.08
C LEU A 123 25.47 8.16 5.04
N ASP A 124 26.19 8.53 3.97
CA ASP A 124 26.67 9.90 3.78
C ASP A 124 25.51 10.91 3.68
N LEU A 125 24.44 10.56 2.96
CA LEU A 125 23.22 11.38 2.88
C LEU A 125 22.52 11.50 4.24
N ILE A 126 22.47 10.41 5.02
CA ILE A 126 21.88 10.40 6.37
C ILE A 126 22.69 11.30 7.31
N HIS A 127 24.01 11.15 7.36
CA HIS A 127 24.88 11.95 8.22
C HIS A 127 24.92 13.43 7.80
N GLY A 128 24.87 13.69 6.50
CA GLY A 128 24.76 15.04 5.94
C GLY A 128 23.40 15.71 6.13
N LYS A 129 22.43 15.02 6.77
CA LYS A 129 21.03 15.47 6.95
C LYS A 129 20.28 15.75 5.64
N ASN A 130 20.73 15.17 4.52
CA ASN A 130 20.10 15.30 3.22
C ASN A 130 19.09 14.17 2.98
N LEU A 131 18.18 13.97 3.95
CA LEU A 131 17.22 12.86 3.95
C LEU A 131 16.24 12.94 2.77
N LEU A 132 15.87 14.15 2.35
CA LEU A 132 14.99 14.39 1.20
C LEU A 132 15.56 13.82 -0.11
N THR A 133 16.88 13.74 -0.24
CA THR A 133 17.54 13.17 -1.44
C THR A 133 17.58 11.64 -1.41
N LEU A 134 17.54 11.05 -0.21
CA LEU A 134 17.53 9.60 -0.02
C LEU A 134 16.11 9.03 -0.21
N MET A 135 15.08 9.74 0.26
CA MET A 135 13.72 9.25 0.25
C MET A 135 13.11 9.29 -1.16
N ASP A 136 12.31 8.27 -1.47
CA ASP A 136 11.49 8.26 -2.67
C ASP A 136 10.47 9.41 -2.61
N SER A 137 10.53 10.31 -3.59
CA SER A 137 9.64 11.47 -3.67
C SER A 137 8.16 11.09 -3.73
N HIS A 138 7.82 9.88 -4.17
CA HIS A 138 6.44 9.41 -4.21
C HIS A 138 5.86 9.09 -2.82
N LEU A 139 6.69 9.01 -1.78
CA LEU A 139 6.26 8.76 -0.41
C LEU A 139 5.89 10.05 0.34
N GLU A 140 6.05 11.23 -0.27
CA GLU A 140 5.73 12.51 0.37
C GLU A 140 4.28 12.53 0.87
N GLY A 141 4.10 12.86 2.15
CA GLY A 141 2.79 12.88 2.81
C GLY A 141 2.20 11.53 3.20
N GLN A 142 2.90 10.41 2.99
CA GLN A 142 2.41 9.06 3.34
C GLN A 142 2.82 8.57 4.74
N PHE A 143 3.72 9.29 5.41
CA PHE A 143 4.26 8.92 6.74
C PHE A 143 4.48 10.18 7.59
N SER A 144 4.49 10.01 8.93
CA SER A 144 4.84 11.11 9.83
C SER A 144 6.35 11.32 9.90
N ASN A 145 6.81 12.53 10.23
CA ASN A 145 8.25 12.80 10.39
C ASN A 145 8.92 11.82 11.37
N ASP A 146 8.20 11.42 12.43
CA ASP A 146 8.70 10.48 13.43
C ASP A 146 8.83 9.06 12.86
N ASP A 147 7.85 8.59 12.09
CA ASP A 147 7.90 7.25 11.46
C ASP A 147 9.03 7.16 10.44
N GLY A 148 9.20 8.19 9.62
CA GLY A 148 10.28 8.28 8.64
C GLY A 148 11.65 8.32 9.33
N ALA A 149 11.79 9.13 10.38
CA ALA A 149 13.02 9.23 11.16
C ALA A 149 13.38 7.89 11.83
N GLU A 150 12.38 7.18 12.38
CA GLU A 150 12.58 5.87 12.98
C GLU A 150 13.02 4.83 11.94
N PHE A 151 12.38 4.79 10.78
CA PHE A 151 12.75 3.85 9.70
C PHE A 151 14.19 4.10 9.20
N ILE A 152 14.58 5.37 9.03
CA ILE A 152 15.94 5.77 8.66
C ILE A 152 16.94 5.37 9.76
N ARG A 153 16.58 5.59 11.03
CA ARG A 153 17.40 5.20 12.18
C ARG A 153 17.63 3.68 12.21
N LEU A 154 16.59 2.89 11.94
CA LEU A 154 16.71 1.43 11.85
C LEU A 154 17.64 1.00 10.72
N ALA A 155 17.48 1.58 9.52
CA ALA A 155 18.38 1.31 8.39
C ALA A 155 19.84 1.63 8.73
N SER A 156 20.09 2.82 9.30
CA SER A 156 21.43 3.25 9.74
C SER A 156 22.06 2.32 10.79
N ARG A 157 21.26 1.85 11.77
CA ARG A 157 21.73 0.92 12.80
C ARG A 157 22.03 -0.48 12.25
N CYS A 158 21.26 -0.96 11.28
CA CYS A 158 21.55 -2.23 10.60
C CYS A 158 22.86 -2.18 9.80
N LEU A 159 23.21 -1.00 9.29
CA LEU A 159 24.37 -0.77 8.43
C LEU A 159 25.64 -0.34 9.19
N GLN A 160 25.68 -0.48 10.52
CA GLN A 160 26.90 -0.22 11.28
C GLN A 160 28.05 -1.12 10.80
N PHE A 161 29.24 -0.51 10.70
CA PHE A 161 30.43 -1.22 10.23
C PHE A 161 30.79 -2.38 11.15
N GLU A 162 30.83 -2.12 12.46
CA GLU A 162 31.10 -3.13 13.47
C GLU A 162 29.88 -4.05 13.69
N PRO A 163 30.00 -5.37 13.49
CA PRO A 163 28.86 -6.30 13.59
C PRO A 163 28.13 -6.23 14.93
N ARG A 164 28.88 -6.04 16.02
CA ARG A 164 28.35 -5.97 17.40
C ARG A 164 27.48 -4.74 17.69
N GLU A 165 27.54 -3.72 16.85
CA GLU A 165 26.77 -2.48 17.03
C GLU A 165 25.40 -2.57 16.33
N ARG A 166 25.20 -3.60 15.51
CA ARG A 166 23.95 -3.85 14.79
C ARG A 166 22.88 -4.39 15.76
N PRO A 167 21.60 -4.02 15.56
CA PRO A 167 20.51 -4.44 16.43
C PRO A 167 20.15 -5.92 16.26
N HIS A 168 19.59 -6.54 17.30
CA HIS A 168 19.02 -7.89 17.20
C HIS A 168 17.68 -7.91 16.45
N LEU A 169 17.35 -9.05 15.82
CA LEU A 169 16.09 -9.23 15.06
C LEU A 169 14.85 -8.93 15.91
N LYS A 170 14.79 -9.44 17.14
CA LYS A 170 13.70 -9.15 18.08
C LYS A 170 13.48 -7.65 18.31
N MET A 171 14.56 -6.87 18.44
CA MET A 171 14.49 -5.42 18.59
C MET A 171 13.93 -4.75 17.33
N LEU A 172 14.33 -5.23 16.14
CA LEU A 172 13.84 -4.72 14.87
C LEU A 172 12.35 -5.02 14.67
N VAL A 173 11.89 -6.22 15.04
CA VAL A 173 10.46 -6.58 15.03
C VAL A 173 9.66 -5.61 15.91
N THR A 174 10.09 -5.42 17.16
CA THR A 174 9.41 -4.51 18.10
C THR A 174 9.41 -3.07 17.62
N ALA A 175 10.48 -2.60 16.96
CA ALA A 175 10.56 -1.23 16.45
C ALA A 175 9.73 -1.00 15.17
N LEU A 176 9.58 -2.03 14.31
CA LEU A 176 8.81 -1.93 13.06
C LEU A 176 7.30 -2.13 13.27
N LEU A 177 6.89 -2.87 14.29
CA LEU A 177 5.48 -3.12 14.63
C LEU A 177 4.64 -1.83 14.73
N PRO A 178 5.06 -0.80 15.49
CA PRO A 178 4.31 0.46 15.57
C PRO A 178 4.24 1.23 14.24
N LEU A 179 5.23 1.05 13.36
CA LEU A 179 5.26 1.69 12.03
C LEU A 179 4.31 0.98 11.05
N GLN A 180 4.03 -0.30 11.29
CA GLN A 180 3.07 -1.09 10.51
C GLN A 180 1.62 -0.77 10.87
N ARG A 181 1.38 0.32 11.61
CA ARG A 181 0.10 1.01 11.49
C ARG A 181 -0.12 1.17 9.99
N ILE A 182 -1.04 0.37 9.46
CA ILE A 182 -1.75 0.70 8.24
C ILE A 182 -1.96 2.19 8.41
N THR A 183 -1.51 3.00 7.45
CA THR A 183 -2.05 4.33 7.34
C THR A 183 -3.55 4.08 7.27
N GLU A 184 -4.22 4.09 8.41
CA GLU A 184 -5.61 4.36 8.56
C GLU A 184 -5.64 5.87 8.52
N PRO A 185 -5.80 6.48 7.34
CA PRO A 185 -6.66 7.62 7.33
C PRO A 185 -8.12 7.16 7.22
N LEU A 186 -8.43 5.85 7.10
CA LEU A 186 -9.80 5.31 7.12
C LEU A 186 -10.56 5.76 8.40
N SER A 187 -9.89 5.83 9.55
CA SER A 187 -10.57 6.18 10.81
C SER A 187 -10.92 7.67 10.95
N GLN A 188 -10.17 8.58 10.31
CA GLN A 188 -10.53 10.00 10.26
C GLN A 188 -11.41 10.31 9.05
N GLU A 189 -11.11 9.74 7.87
CA GLU A 189 -11.77 10.05 6.61
C GLU A 189 -13.20 9.54 6.57
N VAL A 190 -13.48 8.35 7.11
CA VAL A 190 -14.85 7.82 7.15
C VAL A 190 -15.69 8.53 8.22
N SER A 191 -15.10 8.92 9.35
CA SER A 191 -15.78 9.78 10.33
C SER A 191 -16.10 11.17 9.76
N LEU A 192 -15.17 11.76 8.98
CA LEU A 192 -15.41 13.01 8.26
C LEU A 192 -16.44 12.83 7.14
N LEU A 193 -16.49 11.64 6.52
CA LEU A 193 -17.47 11.31 5.49
C LEU A 193 -18.86 11.20 6.09
N GLU A 194 -19.02 10.48 7.21
CA GLU A 194 -20.28 10.40 7.96
C GLU A 194 -20.78 11.79 8.35
N GLU A 195 -19.90 12.65 8.88
CA GLU A 195 -20.24 14.02 9.24
C GLU A 195 -20.64 14.87 8.03
N ALA A 196 -19.89 14.78 6.93
CA ALA A 196 -20.19 15.48 5.69
C ALA A 196 -21.52 15.02 5.08
N CYS A 197 -21.79 13.72 5.07
CA CYS A 197 -23.04 13.13 4.58
C CYS A 197 -24.23 13.53 5.46
N SER A 198 -24.06 13.52 6.79
CA SER A 198 -25.09 13.99 7.74
C SER A 198 -25.47 15.46 7.50
N ARG A 199 -24.49 16.28 7.10
CA ARG A 199 -24.70 17.71 6.77
C ARG A 199 -25.11 17.94 5.32
N ASN A 200 -25.18 16.89 4.49
CA ASN A 200 -25.32 16.98 3.04
C ASN A 200 -24.29 17.93 2.37
N ASP A 201 -23.07 17.97 2.91
CA ASP A 201 -21.97 18.78 2.38
C ASP A 201 -21.27 18.03 1.23
N LEU A 202 -21.83 18.16 0.03
CA LEU A 202 -21.29 17.50 -1.17
C LEU A 202 -19.85 17.91 -1.50
N ALA A 203 -19.43 19.12 -1.13
CA ALA A 203 -18.08 19.60 -1.38
C ALA A 203 -17.06 18.92 -0.45
N ALA A 204 -17.42 18.71 0.81
CA ALA A 204 -16.62 17.92 1.75
C ALA A 204 -16.57 16.45 1.33
N VAL A 205 -17.71 15.86 0.95
CA VAL A 205 -17.77 14.47 0.42
C VAL A 205 -16.86 14.32 -0.80
N HIS A 206 -16.89 15.27 -1.75
CA HIS A 206 -16.02 15.28 -2.93
C HIS A 206 -14.54 15.26 -2.56
N LYS A 207 -14.13 16.16 -1.66
CA LYS A 207 -12.74 16.25 -1.21
C LYS A 207 -12.29 14.93 -0.56
N ILE A 208 -13.17 14.29 0.20
CA ILE A 208 -12.88 13.01 0.84
C ILE A 208 -12.75 11.89 -0.21
N LEU A 209 -13.69 11.75 -1.15
CA LEU A 209 -13.64 10.70 -2.19
C LEU A 209 -12.43 10.86 -3.14
N VAL A 210 -12.00 12.10 -3.42
CA VAL A 210 -10.75 12.35 -4.15
C VAL A 210 -9.54 11.86 -3.35
N LYS A 211 -9.51 12.14 -2.05
CA LYS A 211 -8.40 11.78 -1.14
C LYS A 211 -8.31 10.28 -0.85
N VAL A 212 -9.46 9.62 -0.64
CA VAL A 212 -9.54 8.17 -0.37
C VAL A 212 -9.05 7.38 -1.58
N GLY A 213 -9.29 7.86 -2.80
CA GLY A 213 -8.80 7.19 -4.00
C GLY A 213 -9.61 5.94 -4.31
N TYR A 214 -8.91 4.83 -4.59
CA TYR A 214 -9.46 3.50 -4.90
C TYR A 214 -9.15 2.47 -3.80
N LYS A 215 -8.85 2.92 -2.57
CA LYS A 215 -8.52 2.03 -1.45
C LYS A 215 -9.63 1.01 -1.15
N ASP A 216 -10.87 1.38 -1.41
CA ASP A 216 -12.06 0.55 -1.21
C ASP A 216 -12.24 -0.53 -2.28
N ASP A 217 -11.43 -0.53 -3.35
CA ASP A 217 -11.50 -1.52 -4.43
C ASP A 217 -10.55 -2.72 -4.19
N GLU A 218 -9.66 -2.66 -3.19
CA GLU A 218 -8.74 -3.76 -2.82
C GLU A 218 -9.53 -5.03 -2.45
N GLY A 219 -9.50 -6.04 -3.31
CA GLY A 219 -10.25 -7.30 -3.18
C GLY A 219 -11.44 -7.47 -4.13
N THR A 220 -11.85 -6.42 -4.85
CA THR A 220 -12.81 -6.51 -5.97
C THR A 220 -12.13 -6.63 -7.34
N GLU A 221 -10.81 -6.52 -7.36
CA GLU A 221 -9.98 -6.85 -8.51
C GLU A 221 -10.05 -8.36 -8.75
N ASN A 222 -11.04 -8.79 -9.52
CA ASN A 222 -10.96 -10.07 -10.24
C ASN A 222 -9.57 -10.11 -10.89
N GLU A 223 -8.73 -11.03 -10.40
CA GLU A 223 -7.40 -11.32 -10.94
C GLU A 223 -7.48 -11.25 -12.46
N LEU A 224 -6.78 -10.28 -13.03
CA LEU A 224 -6.67 -10.08 -14.46
C LEU A 224 -6.02 -11.32 -15.05
N SER A 225 -6.86 -12.28 -15.45
CA SER A 225 -6.43 -13.42 -16.25
C SER A 225 -5.73 -12.89 -17.50
N PHE A 226 -4.79 -13.68 -18.01
CA PHE A 226 -3.87 -13.42 -19.13
C PHE A 226 -4.51 -12.91 -20.46
N GLN A 227 -5.82 -12.64 -20.50
CA GLN A 227 -6.59 -12.14 -21.63
C GLN A 227 -6.61 -10.59 -21.76
N VAL A 228 -5.96 -9.86 -20.86
CA VAL A 228 -6.03 -8.38 -20.76
C VAL A 228 -5.04 -7.70 -21.71
N TRP A 229 -5.26 -7.81 -23.02
CA TRP A 229 -4.54 -7.03 -24.03
C TRP A 229 -5.40 -6.65 -25.25
N THR A 230 -6.71 -6.45 -25.07
CA THR A 230 -7.56 -5.89 -26.11
C THR A 230 -7.58 -4.37 -26.04
N LYS A 231 -7.67 -3.71 -27.21
CA LYS A 231 -7.87 -2.25 -27.32
C LYS A 231 -9.04 -1.75 -26.46
N GLN A 232 -10.09 -2.57 -26.34
CA GLN A 232 -11.28 -2.27 -25.55
C GLN A 232 -10.99 -2.10 -24.04
N VAL A 233 -10.15 -2.96 -23.45
CA VAL A 233 -9.78 -2.82 -22.03
C VAL A 233 -8.88 -1.60 -21.81
N GLN A 234 -8.00 -1.30 -22.77
CA GLN A 234 -7.17 -0.10 -22.73
C GLN A 234 -8.02 1.18 -22.81
N ASP A 235 -9.00 1.22 -23.71
CA ASP A 235 -9.92 2.34 -23.87
C ASP A 235 -10.77 2.55 -22.62
N MET A 236 -11.20 1.47 -21.96
CA MET A 236 -11.93 1.50 -20.69
C MET A 236 -11.08 2.05 -19.53
N LEU A 237 -9.85 1.57 -19.36
CA LEU A 237 -8.92 2.11 -18.37
C LEU A 237 -8.59 3.59 -18.63
N ASN A 238 -8.49 3.99 -19.89
CA ASN A 238 -8.31 5.39 -20.28
C ASN A 238 -9.57 6.23 -19.98
N ALA A 239 -10.76 5.68 -20.13
CA ALA A 239 -12.01 6.33 -19.75
C ALA A 239 -12.06 6.58 -18.24
N ARG A 240 -11.73 5.58 -17.41
CA ARG A 240 -11.62 5.77 -15.95
C ARG A 240 -10.66 6.90 -15.58
N LYS A 241 -9.45 6.91 -16.17
CA LYS A 241 -8.45 7.97 -15.92
C LYS A 241 -8.95 9.36 -16.27
N ARG A 242 -9.63 9.51 -17.43
CA ARG A 242 -10.25 10.78 -17.82
C ARG A 242 -11.37 11.19 -16.86
N GLY A 243 -12.18 10.22 -16.42
CA GLY A 243 -13.24 10.43 -15.43
C GLY A 243 -12.68 10.91 -14.10
N ASP A 244 -11.60 10.31 -13.62
CA ASP A 244 -10.94 10.70 -12.36
C ASP A 244 -10.36 12.12 -12.41
N LEU A 245 -9.75 12.49 -13.54
CA LEU A 245 -9.24 13.85 -13.75
C LEU A 245 -10.39 14.86 -13.73
N ALA A 246 -11.44 14.62 -14.53
CA ALA A 246 -12.62 15.48 -14.59
C ALA A 246 -13.33 15.58 -13.23
N PHE A 247 -13.46 14.46 -12.52
CA PHE A 247 -14.03 14.44 -11.18
C PHE A 247 -13.21 15.29 -10.21
N GLY A 248 -11.88 15.17 -10.21
CA GLY A 248 -10.98 15.99 -9.39
C GLY A 248 -11.08 17.49 -9.70
N GLU A 249 -11.20 17.83 -10.98
CA GLU A 249 -11.37 19.21 -11.48
C GLU A 249 -12.81 19.75 -11.31
N LYS A 250 -13.73 18.94 -10.77
CA LYS A 250 -15.16 19.25 -10.58
C LYS A 250 -15.94 19.43 -11.89
N ASP A 251 -15.43 18.92 -13.00
CA ASP A 251 -16.21 18.76 -14.24
C ASP A 251 -17.05 17.48 -14.16
N PHE A 252 -18.16 17.57 -13.44
CA PHE A 252 -18.99 16.41 -13.12
C PHE A 252 -19.69 15.80 -14.33
N LYS A 253 -20.00 16.59 -15.37
CA LYS A 253 -20.63 16.06 -16.59
C LYS A 253 -19.65 15.17 -17.35
N THR A 254 -18.44 15.67 -17.59
CA THR A 254 -17.38 14.87 -18.23
C THR A 254 -17.02 13.65 -17.38
N ALA A 255 -17.00 13.79 -16.05
CA ALA A 255 -16.77 12.66 -15.15
C ALA A 255 -17.85 11.56 -15.31
N ILE A 256 -19.13 11.94 -15.33
CA ILE A 256 -20.25 11.00 -15.53
C ILE A 256 -20.13 10.29 -16.88
N ASP A 257 -19.85 11.01 -17.96
CA ASP A 257 -19.72 10.41 -19.30
C ASP A 257 -18.57 9.40 -19.34
N CYS A 258 -17.42 9.75 -18.77
CA CYS A 258 -16.25 8.88 -18.73
C CYS A 258 -16.47 7.65 -17.84
N TYR A 259 -17.09 7.81 -16.66
CA TYR A 259 -17.42 6.69 -15.79
C TYR A 259 -18.51 5.79 -16.39
N THR A 260 -19.44 6.35 -17.15
CA THR A 260 -20.43 5.56 -17.90
C THR A 260 -19.78 4.74 -18.99
N GLN A 261 -18.84 5.31 -19.75
CA GLN A 261 -18.04 4.55 -20.68
C GLN A 261 -17.24 3.42 -20.01
N PHE A 262 -16.73 3.62 -18.79
CA PHE A 262 -16.06 2.57 -18.04
C PHE A 262 -17.02 1.44 -17.64
N VAL A 263 -18.18 1.79 -17.07
CA VAL A 263 -19.18 0.84 -16.57
C VAL A 263 -19.82 0.03 -17.70
N ASP A 264 -20.16 0.67 -18.83
CA ASP A 264 -20.86 0.03 -19.95
C ASP A 264 -20.03 -1.05 -20.65
N VAL A 265 -18.70 -0.95 -20.58
CA VAL A 265 -17.80 -1.99 -21.11
C VAL A 265 -17.89 -3.28 -20.27
N GLY A 266 -18.24 -3.18 -18.98
CA GLY A 266 -18.65 -4.30 -18.13
C GLY A 266 -17.57 -5.35 -17.80
N THR A 267 -16.33 -5.17 -18.25
CA THR A 267 -15.24 -6.14 -18.03
C THR A 267 -14.55 -5.98 -16.68
N MET A 268 -14.65 -4.79 -16.06
CA MET A 268 -14.17 -4.52 -14.70
C MET A 268 -15.26 -3.79 -13.92
N ILE A 269 -15.37 -4.13 -12.64
CA ILE A 269 -16.35 -3.56 -11.72
C ILE A 269 -15.57 -2.81 -10.65
N SER A 270 -15.97 -1.57 -10.34
CA SER A 270 -15.29 -0.73 -9.35
C SER A 270 -16.34 -0.04 -8.47
N PRO A 271 -16.46 -0.41 -7.18
CA PRO A 271 -17.37 0.27 -6.27
C PRO A 271 -17.01 1.75 -6.09
N THR A 272 -15.71 2.11 -6.16
CA THR A 272 -15.26 3.51 -6.17
C THR A 272 -15.80 4.30 -7.37
N VAL A 273 -15.76 3.73 -8.59
CA VAL A 273 -16.31 4.42 -9.78
C VAL A 273 -17.81 4.69 -9.60
N PHE A 274 -18.55 3.72 -9.07
CA PHE A 274 -19.97 3.92 -8.77
C PHE A 274 -20.20 5.01 -7.71
N ALA A 275 -19.44 5.02 -6.62
CA ALA A 275 -19.54 6.05 -5.59
C ALA A 275 -19.22 7.46 -6.13
N ARG A 276 -18.18 7.59 -6.97
CA ARG A 276 -17.80 8.86 -7.61
C ARG A 276 -18.83 9.33 -8.62
N ARG A 277 -19.35 8.43 -9.47
CA ARG A 277 -20.42 8.76 -10.43
C ARG A 277 -21.71 9.13 -9.71
N SER A 278 -22.02 8.47 -8.59
CA SER A 278 -23.12 8.84 -7.70
C SER A 278 -22.97 10.27 -7.19
N LEU A 279 -21.79 10.65 -6.66
CA LEU A 279 -21.56 12.02 -6.21
C LEU A 279 -21.62 13.02 -7.36
N ALA A 280 -21.05 12.70 -8.52
CA ALA A 280 -21.09 13.57 -9.69
C ALA A 280 -22.54 13.84 -10.12
N ASN A 281 -23.40 12.82 -10.10
CA ASN A 281 -24.84 12.97 -10.34
C ASN A 281 -25.51 13.88 -9.30
N LEU A 282 -25.19 13.72 -8.01
CA LEU A 282 -25.68 14.62 -6.95
C LEU A 282 -25.24 16.07 -7.15
N MET A 283 -24.02 16.29 -7.62
CA MET A 283 -23.47 17.62 -7.90
C MET A 283 -24.13 18.33 -9.08
N ILE A 284 -24.83 17.59 -9.95
CA ILE A 284 -25.64 18.14 -11.05
C ILE A 284 -27.15 17.97 -10.79
N ASP A 285 -27.54 17.80 -9.53
CA ASP A 285 -28.93 17.66 -9.04
C ASP A 285 -29.71 16.48 -9.66
N GLN A 286 -29.02 15.39 -9.99
CA GLN A 286 -29.61 14.14 -10.47
C GLN A 286 -29.63 13.08 -9.37
N ALA A 287 -30.63 13.14 -8.49
CA ALA A 287 -30.70 12.27 -7.31
C ALA A 287 -31.05 10.79 -7.61
N GLU A 288 -31.92 10.51 -8.60
CA GLU A 288 -32.26 9.11 -8.92
C GLU A 288 -31.10 8.33 -9.56
N PRO A 289 -30.36 8.86 -10.56
CA PRO A 289 -29.15 8.20 -11.07
C PRO A 289 -28.11 8.02 -9.98
N ALA A 290 -27.97 9.01 -9.08
CA ALA A 290 -27.05 8.91 -7.96
C ALA A 290 -27.40 7.76 -7.00
N LEU A 291 -28.69 7.60 -6.68
CA LEU A 291 -29.15 6.50 -5.83
C LEU A 291 -28.86 5.14 -6.49
N ARG A 292 -29.15 5.00 -7.79
CA ARG A 292 -28.86 3.76 -8.54
C ARG A 292 -27.37 3.40 -8.49
N ASP A 293 -26.49 4.37 -8.69
CA ASP A 293 -25.05 4.15 -8.58
C ASP A 293 -24.62 3.76 -7.16
N ALA A 294 -25.17 4.41 -6.13
CA ALA A 294 -24.82 4.09 -4.75
C ALA A 294 -25.30 2.69 -4.33
N MET A 295 -26.47 2.25 -4.81
CA MET A 295 -26.97 0.88 -4.65
C MET A 295 -26.10 -0.13 -5.41
N GLN A 296 -25.61 0.23 -6.60
CA GLN A 296 -24.71 -0.63 -7.36
C GLN A 296 -23.36 -0.78 -6.65
N ALA A 297 -22.82 0.29 -6.05
CA ALA A 297 -21.61 0.21 -5.23
C ALA A 297 -21.79 -0.76 -4.05
N GLN A 298 -22.94 -0.70 -3.36
CA GLN A 298 -23.29 -1.63 -2.29
C GLN A 298 -23.42 -3.07 -2.80
N TYR A 299 -24.05 -3.29 -3.94
CA TYR A 299 -24.20 -4.63 -4.52
C TYR A 299 -22.84 -5.26 -4.82
N VAL A 300 -21.88 -4.45 -5.28
CA VAL A 300 -20.52 -4.88 -5.60
C VAL A 300 -19.70 -5.15 -4.34
N LEU A 301 -19.80 -4.28 -3.33
CA LEU A 301 -19.09 -4.42 -2.06
C LEU A 301 -20.05 -4.14 -0.89
N PRO A 302 -20.75 -5.16 -0.36
CA PRO A 302 -21.79 -5.00 0.66
C PRO A 302 -21.30 -4.39 1.98
N ASP A 303 -20.03 -4.59 2.32
CA ASP A 303 -19.45 -4.08 3.56
C ASP A 303 -18.86 -2.66 3.43
N LEU A 304 -19.05 -1.99 2.28
CA LEU A 304 -18.50 -0.66 1.99
C LEU A 304 -19.34 0.46 2.63
N PRO A 305 -18.88 1.15 3.69
CA PRO A 305 -19.65 2.22 4.34
C PRO A 305 -19.99 3.38 3.41
N THR A 306 -19.05 3.72 2.51
CA THR A 306 -19.20 4.78 1.50
C THR A 306 -20.47 4.61 0.66
N ALA A 307 -20.82 3.38 0.28
CA ALA A 307 -22.01 3.11 -0.53
C ALA A 307 -23.30 3.52 0.21
N TYR A 308 -23.42 3.18 1.49
CA TYR A 308 -24.56 3.55 2.33
C TYR A 308 -24.65 5.05 2.57
N PHE A 309 -23.52 5.72 2.79
CA PHE A 309 -23.49 7.17 2.95
C PHE A 309 -23.94 7.90 1.67
N MET A 310 -23.54 7.39 0.50
CA MET A 310 -24.01 7.95 -0.78
C MET A 310 -25.51 7.72 -1.01
N GLN A 311 -26.04 6.55 -0.63
CA GLN A 311 -27.49 6.29 -0.65
C GLN A 311 -28.25 7.26 0.27
N SER A 312 -27.73 7.53 1.48
CA SER A 312 -28.33 8.46 2.42
C SER A 312 -28.52 9.87 1.83
N ILE A 313 -27.48 10.40 1.17
CA ILE A 313 -27.57 11.72 0.53
C ILE A 313 -28.59 11.71 -0.62
N ALA A 314 -28.54 10.69 -1.49
CA ALA A 314 -29.45 10.60 -2.62
C ALA A 314 -30.92 10.47 -2.18
N LEU A 315 -31.20 9.64 -1.18
CA LEU A 315 -32.52 9.49 -0.58
C LEU A 315 -33.00 10.79 0.09
N THR A 316 -32.11 11.52 0.75
CA THR A 316 -32.43 12.83 1.32
C THR A 316 -32.87 13.81 0.24
N LYS A 317 -32.16 13.86 -0.90
CA LYS A 317 -32.51 14.70 -2.05
C LYS A 317 -33.83 14.28 -2.71
N LEU A 318 -34.22 13.01 -2.61
CA LEU A 318 -35.51 12.47 -3.08
C LEU A 318 -36.66 12.67 -2.06
N GLY A 319 -36.39 13.22 -0.88
CA GLY A 319 -37.38 13.40 0.18
C GLY A 319 -37.70 12.14 0.99
N MET A 320 -36.94 11.07 0.79
CA MET A 320 -37.09 9.78 1.49
C MET A 320 -36.30 9.79 2.81
N LEU A 321 -36.69 10.66 3.74
CA LEU A 321 -35.89 10.98 4.93
C LEU A 321 -35.70 9.80 5.90
N THR A 322 -36.69 8.92 6.01
CA THR A 322 -36.60 7.72 6.86
C THR A 322 -35.53 6.76 6.32
N ASP A 323 -35.64 6.41 5.04
CA ASP A 323 -34.69 5.51 4.38
C ASP A 323 -33.28 6.12 4.35
N ALA A 324 -33.18 7.44 4.15
CA ALA A 324 -31.91 8.15 4.21
C ALA A 324 -31.22 8.01 5.57
N LYS A 325 -32.00 8.11 6.66
CA LYS A 325 -31.49 7.95 8.03
C LYS A 325 -31.08 6.51 8.31
N ASP A 326 -31.84 5.54 7.82
CA ASP A 326 -31.51 4.12 7.97
C ASP A 326 -30.20 3.78 7.25
N MET A 327 -29.99 4.29 6.03
CA MET A 327 -28.73 4.12 5.31
C MET A 327 -27.54 4.78 6.02
N LEU A 328 -27.72 5.98 6.59
CA LEU A 328 -26.67 6.65 7.37
C LEU A 328 -26.28 5.82 8.60
N ASN A 329 -27.26 5.27 9.32
CA ASN A 329 -27.02 4.43 10.49
C ASN A 329 -26.31 3.12 10.11
N GLU A 330 -26.70 2.48 9.01
CA GLU A 330 -26.09 1.23 8.55
C GLU A 330 -24.63 1.44 8.13
N GLY A 331 -24.34 2.50 7.36
CA GLY A 331 -22.97 2.88 7.02
C GLY A 331 -22.11 3.13 8.27
N SER A 332 -22.68 3.80 9.28
CA SER A 332 -22.00 4.06 10.56
C SER A 332 -21.77 2.77 11.36
N LEU A 333 -22.69 1.80 11.29
CA LEU A 333 -22.56 0.51 11.95
C LEU A 333 -21.47 -0.35 11.30
N LEU A 334 -21.45 -0.43 9.96
CA LEU A 334 -20.40 -1.13 9.21
C LEU A 334 -19.03 -0.54 9.48
N TYR A 335 -18.95 0.80 9.50
CA TYR A 335 -17.73 1.49 9.88
C TYR A 335 -17.26 1.15 11.31
N LYS A 336 -18.17 1.10 12.29
CA LYS A 336 -17.84 0.67 13.66
C LYS A 336 -17.39 -0.80 13.74
N LYS A 337 -17.95 -1.69 12.91
CA LYS A 337 -17.53 -3.09 12.83
C LYS A 337 -16.12 -3.23 12.26
N LEU A 338 -15.79 -2.46 11.21
CA LEU A 338 -14.43 -2.39 10.65
C LEU A 338 -13.40 -1.96 11.70
N ARG A 339 -13.80 -1.12 12.67
CA ARG A 339 -12.97 -0.69 13.81
C ARG A 339 -12.93 -1.70 14.98
N GLY A 340 -13.93 -2.58 15.10
CA GLY A 340 -14.14 -3.45 16.25
C GLY A 340 -13.71 -4.90 16.07
N ALA A 341 -13.11 -5.25 14.92
CA ALA A 341 -12.42 -6.52 14.72
C ALA A 341 -10.98 -6.43 15.26
N GLU A 342 -10.86 -6.26 16.58
CA GLU A 342 -9.60 -6.44 17.34
C GLU A 342 -9.43 -7.89 17.79
#